data_AF-A0A0F2PSK8-F1
#
_entry.id   AF-A0A0F2PSK8-F1
#
_cell.length_a   1.000
_cell.length_b   1.000
_cell.length_c   1.000
_cell.angle_alpha   90.00
_cell.angle_beta   90.00
_cell.angle_gamma   90.00
#
_symmetry.space_group_name_H-M   'P 1'
#
loop_
_entity.id
_entity.type
_entity.pdbx_description
1 polymer ?
#
loop_
_entity_poly.entity_id
_entity_poly.type
_entity_poly.pdbx_seq_one_letter_code
_entity_poly.pdbx_strand_id
1 'polypeptide(L)'
;MQLPDSPKKIAAGVALGVALDFLPVPIISIPISFVLAKLMRINAVAAVLTVIVFKCAVPIFFALNYMVGKMVLFDATVSSAQNNFHAADVLGWIAWVKHLGYPFLLGSFINATLAAAITYFIVSNILIYRRRRKGNIGPLKLPHPEKVR
;
A
#
# COMPACT_ATOMS: atom_id res chain seq x y z
N MET A 1 -25.76 -5.87 1.73
CA MET A 1 -24.72 -4.86 2.05
C MET A 1 -24.32 -4.12 0.79
N GLN A 2 -24.79 -2.87 0.66
CA GLN A 2 -24.27 -1.91 -0.34
C GLN A 2 -22.92 -1.41 0.18
N LEU A 3 -21.91 -1.36 -0.68
CA LEU A 3 -20.65 -0.69 -0.32
C LEU A 3 -20.97 0.81 -0.18
N PRO A 4 -20.67 1.44 0.97
CA PRO A 4 -21.07 2.83 1.24
C PRO A 4 -20.40 3.84 0.30
N ASP A 5 -19.31 3.43 -0.37
CA ASP A 5 -18.52 4.27 -1.25
C ASP A 5 -18.38 3.69 -2.66
N SER A 6 -18.05 4.58 -3.61
CA SER A 6 -17.76 4.16 -4.97
C SER A 6 -16.56 3.18 -5.01
N PRO A 7 -16.60 2.13 -5.86
CA PRO A 7 -15.50 1.18 -6.02
C PRO A 7 -14.13 1.82 -6.21
N LYS A 8 -14.07 2.92 -6.97
CA LYS A 8 -12.84 3.67 -7.23
C LYS A 8 -12.28 4.33 -5.97
N LYS A 9 -13.12 4.92 -5.11
CA LYS A 9 -12.69 5.53 -3.84
C LYS A 9 -12.15 4.49 -2.85
N ILE A 10 -12.77 3.32 -2.81
CA ILE A 10 -12.29 2.20 -1.97
C ILE A 10 -10.95 1.69 -2.50
N ALA A 11 -10.83 1.45 -3.81
CA ALA A 11 -9.58 1.01 -4.43
C ALA A 11 -8.44 2.02 -4.20
N ALA A 12 -8.72 3.32 -4.31
CA ALA A 12 -7.75 4.36 -4.00
C ALA A 12 -7.34 4.37 -2.53
N GLY A 13 -8.28 4.13 -1.61
CA GLY A 13 -7.99 3.99 -0.18
C GLY A 13 -7.05 2.82 0.10
N VAL A 14 -7.35 1.64 -0.46
CA VAL A 14 -6.47 0.45 -0.31
C VAL A 14 -5.09 0.71 -0.93
N ALA A 15 -5.03 1.32 -2.12
CA ALA A 15 -3.77 1.66 -2.77
C ALA A 15 -2.92 2.61 -1.93
N LEU A 16 -3.52 3.65 -1.33
CA LEU A 16 -2.83 4.56 -0.41
C LEU A 16 -2.28 3.80 0.80
N GLY A 17 -3.08 2.92 1.40
CA GLY A 17 -2.64 2.16 2.58
C GLY A 17 -1.42 1.28 2.27
N VAL A 18 -1.48 0.50 1.18
CA VAL A 18 -0.34 -0.31 0.74
C VAL A 18 0.89 0.56 0.46
N ALA A 19 0.71 1.69 -0.22
CA ALA A 19 1.80 2.61 -0.52
C ALA A 19 2.51 3.05 0.77
N LEU A 20 1.75 3.49 1.78
CA LEU A 20 2.29 3.99 3.04
C LEU A 20 3.10 2.95 3.83
N ASP A 21 2.78 1.66 3.72
CA ASP A 21 3.54 0.60 4.38
C ASP A 21 4.89 0.29 3.71
N PHE A 22 5.08 0.73 2.46
CA PHE A 22 6.39 0.71 1.83
C PHE A 22 7.28 1.87 2.29
N LEU A 23 6.73 2.98 2.79
CA LEU A 23 7.57 4.07 3.30
C LEU A 23 8.11 3.72 4.70
N PRO A 24 9.27 4.28 5.10
CA PRO A 24 9.81 4.12 6.46
C PRO A 24 9.05 5.01 7.46
N VAL A 25 7.72 4.97 7.45
CA VAL A 25 6.87 5.66 8.41
C VAL A 25 6.49 4.66 9.50
N PRO A 26 6.93 4.86 10.76
CA PRO A 26 6.57 3.97 11.87
C PRO A 26 5.06 4.06 12.19
N ILE A 27 4.62 3.62 13.37
CA ILE A 27 3.19 3.50 13.78
C ILE A 27 2.30 4.72 13.43
N ILE A 28 2.91 5.90 13.34
CA ILE A 28 2.37 7.15 12.78
C ILE A 28 1.72 7.02 11.38
N SER A 29 2.01 5.97 10.60
CA SER A 29 1.37 5.71 9.31
C SER A 29 -0.15 5.56 9.41
N ILE A 30 -0.68 5.09 10.55
CA ILE A 30 -2.13 4.92 10.78
C ILE A 30 -2.85 6.29 10.77
N PRO A 31 -2.55 7.25 11.66
CA PRO A 31 -3.19 8.57 11.61
C PRO A 31 -2.87 9.32 10.32
N ILE A 32 -1.66 9.18 9.77
CA ILE A 32 -1.31 9.80 8.47
C ILE A 32 -2.21 9.27 7.35
N SER A 33 -2.45 7.95 7.29
CA SER A 33 -3.30 7.36 6.26
C SER A 33 -4.72 7.92 6.30
N PHE A 34 -5.27 8.15 7.50
CA PHE A 34 -6.58 8.76 7.68
C PHE A 34 -6.59 10.21 7.17
N VAL A 35 -5.59 11.01 7.55
CA VAL A 35 -5.49 12.43 7.14
C VAL A 35 -5.31 12.54 5.64
N LEU A 36 -4.38 11.78 5.05
CA LEU A 36 -4.14 11.77 3.61
C LEU A 36 -5.36 11.29 2.84
N ALA A 37 -6.04 10.25 3.31
CA ALA A 37 -7.25 9.76 2.67
C ALA A 37 -8.37 10.83 2.66
N LYS A 38 -8.52 11.56 3.77
CA LYS A 38 -9.49 12.66 3.86
C LYS A 38 -9.10 13.82 2.94
N LEU A 39 -7.81 14.17 2.88
CA LEU A 39 -7.30 15.23 2.01
C LEU A 39 -7.53 14.89 0.52
N MET A 40 -7.28 13.65 0.13
CA MET A 40 -7.50 13.15 -1.23
C MET A 40 -8.97 12.81 -1.52
N ARG A 41 -9.88 12.98 -0.56
CA ARG A 41 -11.32 12.68 -0.69
C ARG A 41 -11.61 11.23 -1.11
N ILE A 42 -10.78 10.29 -0.64
CA ILE A 42 -10.91 8.84 -0.85
C ILE A 42 -11.42 8.15 0.42
N ASN A 43 -11.64 6.83 0.36
CA ASN A 43 -12.19 6.10 1.50
C ASN A 43 -11.13 5.93 2.61
N ALA A 44 -11.28 6.68 3.70
CA ALA A 44 -10.34 6.68 4.82
C ALA A 44 -10.34 5.36 5.61
N VAL A 45 -11.50 4.69 5.73
CA VAL A 45 -11.61 3.41 6.42
C VAL A 45 -10.80 2.34 5.68
N ALA A 46 -10.92 2.29 4.35
CA ALA A 46 -10.16 1.37 3.51
C ALA A 46 -8.65 1.60 3.67
N ALA A 47 -8.20 2.87 3.62
CA ALA A 47 -6.78 3.20 3.81
C ALA A 47 -6.24 2.75 5.16
N VAL A 48 -6.92 3.10 6.26
CA VAL A 48 -6.52 2.75 7.63
C VAL A 48 -6.49 1.24 7.84
N LEU A 49 -7.53 0.52 7.40
CA LEU A 49 -7.59 -0.93 7.53
C LEU A 49 -6.45 -1.61 6.77
N THR A 50 -6.15 -1.14 5.57
CA THR A 50 -5.01 -1.65 4.81
C THR A 50 -3.71 -1.47 5.57
N VAL A 51 -3.43 -0.27 6.10
CA VAL A 51 -2.21 -0.02 6.90
C VAL A 51 -2.09 -0.95 8.10
N ILE A 52 -3.18 -1.18 8.81
CA ILE A 52 -3.18 -2.07 9.98
C ILE A 52 -2.87 -3.51 9.58
N VAL A 53 -3.52 -4.02 8.53
CA VAL A 53 -3.35 -5.40 8.06
C VAL A 53 -1.94 -5.66 7.56
N PHE A 54 -1.38 -4.71 6.80
CA PHE A 54 -0.07 -4.86 6.18
C PHE A 54 1.08 -4.54 7.13
N LYS A 55 0.81 -4.05 8.35
CA LYS A 55 1.85 -3.83 9.37
C LYS A 55 2.62 -5.11 9.72
N CYS A 56 1.98 -6.27 9.66
CA CYS A 56 2.64 -7.57 9.83
C CYS A 56 3.63 -7.91 8.69
N ALA A 57 3.44 -7.33 7.50
CA ALA A 57 4.29 -7.55 6.33
C ALA A 57 5.44 -6.53 6.21
N VAL A 58 5.54 -5.55 7.11
CA VAL A 58 6.57 -4.50 7.09
C VAL A 58 8.00 -5.03 7.00
N PRO A 59 8.41 -6.10 7.72
CA PRO A 59 9.77 -6.65 7.56
C PRO A 59 10.08 -7.08 6.13
N ILE A 60 9.09 -7.64 5.44
CA ILE A 60 9.20 -8.07 4.04
C ILE A 60 9.32 -6.85 3.13
N PHE A 61 8.51 -5.80 3.35
CA PHE A 61 8.58 -4.56 2.58
C PHE A 61 9.92 -3.85 2.73
N PHE A 62 10.49 -3.86 3.94
CA PHE A 62 11.81 -3.29 4.18
C PHE A 62 12.90 -4.02 3.40
N ALA A 63 12.87 -5.34 3.39
CA ALA A 63 13.80 -6.15 2.59
C ALA A 63 13.65 -5.85 1.09
N LEU A 64 12.42 -5.80 0.58
CA LEU A 64 12.15 -5.50 -0.83
C LEU A 64 12.63 -4.09 -1.22
N ASN A 65 12.41 -3.09 -0.37
CA ASN A 65 12.90 -1.73 -0.60
C ASN A 65 14.42 -1.69 -0.72
N TYR A 66 15.11 -2.34 0.21
CA TYR A 66 16.56 -2.39 0.17
C TYR A 66 17.08 -3.13 -1.07
N MET A 67 16.46 -4.27 -1.44
CA MET A 67 16.85 -5.03 -2.63
C MET A 67 16.67 -4.23 -3.92
N VAL A 68 15.47 -3.65 -4.12
CA VAL A 68 15.17 -2.84 -5.31
C VAL A 68 16.07 -1.61 -5.36
N GLY A 69 16.25 -0.92 -4.24
CA GLY A 69 17.13 0.22 -4.12
C GLY A 69 18.57 -0.07 -4.55
N LYS A 70 19.14 -1.17 -4.05
CA LYS A 70 20.48 -1.62 -4.42
C LYS A 70 20.60 -2.00 -5.89
N MET A 71 19.59 -2.71 -6.43
CA MET A 71 19.58 -3.09 -7.85
C MET A 71 19.58 -1.86 -8.75
N VAL A 72 18.81 -0.84 -8.41
CA VAL A 72 18.72 0.40 -9.19
C VAL A 72 19.98 1.23 -9.11
N LEU A 73 20.62 1.28 -7.94
CA LEU A 73 21.84 2.09 -7.77
C LEU A 73 23.06 1.54 -8.52
N PHE A 74 23.07 0.24 -8.88
CA PHE A 74 24.23 -0.44 -9.51
C PHE A 74 25.58 -0.10 -8.84
N ASP A 75 25.56 0.26 -7.56
CA ASP A 75 26.70 0.92 -6.93
C ASP A 75 27.48 -0.07 -6.07
N ALA A 76 28.70 -0.37 -6.49
CA ALA A 76 29.65 -1.22 -5.76
C ALA A 76 30.00 -0.63 -4.37
N THR A 77 29.80 0.68 -4.15
CA THR A 77 30.11 1.34 -2.88
C THR A 77 29.15 0.95 -1.75
N VAL A 78 27.89 0.57 -2.05
CA VAL A 78 26.93 0.09 -1.05
C VAL A 78 27.37 -1.26 -0.47
N SER A 79 27.96 -2.12 -1.31
CA SER A 79 28.58 -3.38 -0.86
C SER A 79 29.83 -3.14 -0.02
N SER A 80 30.60 -2.08 -0.30
CA SER A 80 31.78 -1.69 0.51
C SER A 80 31.42 -1.02 1.84
N ALA A 81 30.30 -0.30 1.92
CA ALA A 81 29.80 0.31 3.15
C ALA A 81 29.34 -0.72 4.20
N GLN A 82 28.94 -1.93 3.78
CA GLN A 82 28.63 -3.03 4.69
C GLN A 82 29.85 -3.55 5.46
N ASN A 83 31.06 -3.37 4.91
CA ASN A 83 32.30 -3.93 5.47
C ASN A 83 33.06 -2.96 6.39
N ASN A 84 32.68 -1.68 6.42
CA ASN A 84 33.39 -0.61 7.15
C ASN A 84 32.50 0.04 8.22
N PHE A 85 31.90 -0.77 9.12
CA PHE A 85 31.24 -0.23 10.31
C PHE A 85 32.29 0.29 11.30
N HIS A 86 32.75 1.53 11.11
CA HIS A 86 33.62 2.20 12.07
C HIS A 86 32.76 2.83 13.16
N ALA A 87 32.48 2.07 14.23
CA ALA A 87 31.78 2.53 15.43
C ALA A 87 32.57 3.56 16.28
N ALA A 88 33.63 4.14 15.72
CA ALA A 88 34.56 5.02 16.44
C ALA A 88 34.23 6.51 16.31
N ASP A 89 33.40 6.92 15.34
CA ASP A 89 33.10 8.34 15.08
C ASP A 89 31.62 8.54 14.69
N VAL A 90 30.99 9.56 15.29
CA VAL A 90 29.59 9.97 15.03
C VAL A 90 29.42 10.40 13.57
N LEU A 91 30.42 11.03 12.97
CA LEU A 91 30.40 11.40 11.55
C LEU A 91 30.42 10.17 10.64
N GLY A 92 31.21 9.15 10.99
CA GLY A 92 31.23 7.85 10.29
C GLY A 92 29.92 7.09 10.41
N TRP A 93 29.28 7.10 11.59
CA TRP A 93 27.96 6.51 11.79
C TRP A 93 26.87 7.23 10.97
N ILE A 94 26.87 8.57 10.93
CA ILE A 94 25.93 9.35 10.10
C ILE A 94 26.14 9.04 8.62
N ALA A 95 27.39 8.96 8.15
CA ALA A 95 27.69 8.61 6.77
C ALA A 95 27.21 7.19 6.42
N TRP A 96 27.45 6.22 7.31
CA TRP A 96 27.02 4.83 7.14
C TRP A 96 25.48 4.70 7.10
N VAL A 97 24.77 5.38 8.00
CA VAL A 97 23.30 5.43 7.99
C VAL A 97 22.77 6.07 6.71
N LYS A 98 23.43 7.13 6.20
CA LYS A 98 23.06 7.75 4.91
C LYS A 98 23.27 6.79 3.74
N HIS A 99 24.38 6.05 3.71
CA HIS A 99 24.67 5.07 2.66
C HIS A 99 23.68 3.90 2.63
N LEU A 100 23.15 3.48 3.79
CA LEU A 100 22.09 2.47 3.86
C LEU A 100 20.70 3.05 3.61
N GLY A 101 20.46 4.28 4.08
CA GLY A 101 19.18 4.96 3.98
C GLY A 101 18.82 5.38 2.54
N TYR A 102 19.80 5.81 1.75
CA TYR A 102 19.57 6.25 0.37
C TYR A 102 19.02 5.15 -0.57
N PRO A 103 19.66 3.97 -0.71
CA PRO A 103 19.10 2.89 -1.53
C PRO A 103 17.75 2.44 -0.98
N PHE A 104 17.60 2.35 0.35
CA PHE A 104 16.31 2.01 0.95
C PHE A 104 15.20 2.99 0.54
N LEU A 105 15.45 4.31 0.64
CA LEU A 105 14.47 5.34 0.30
C LEU A 105 14.11 5.30 -1.18
N LEU A 106 15.11 5.12 -2.06
CA LEU A 106 14.87 5.00 -3.49
C LEU A 106 14.00 3.77 -3.80
N GLY A 107 14.35 2.62 -3.25
CA GLY A 107 13.56 1.40 -3.42
C GLY A 107 12.17 1.50 -2.82
N SER A 108 12.02 2.20 -1.68
CA SER A 108 10.71 2.47 -1.07
C SER A 108 9.82 3.31 -1.97
N PHE A 109 10.35 4.34 -2.63
CA PHE A 109 9.59 5.18 -3.53
C PHE A 109 9.12 4.40 -4.77
N ILE A 110 10.01 3.60 -5.35
CA ILE A 110 9.70 2.74 -6.50
C ILE A 110 8.64 1.71 -6.14
N ASN A 111 8.86 0.96 -5.05
CA ASN A 111 7.94 -0.08 -4.61
C ASN A 111 6.59 0.50 -4.18
N ALA A 112 6.56 1.61 -3.44
CA ALA A 112 5.32 2.26 -3.04
C ALA A 112 4.50 2.68 -4.27
N THR A 113 5.13 3.27 -5.27
CA THR A 113 4.47 3.72 -6.51
C THR A 113 3.92 2.53 -7.30
N LEU A 114 4.73 1.50 -7.50
CA LEU A 114 4.35 0.30 -8.25
C LEU A 114 3.24 -0.46 -7.54
N ALA A 115 3.38 -0.69 -6.24
CA ALA A 115 2.39 -1.38 -5.43
C ALA A 115 1.07 -0.59 -5.39
N ALA A 116 1.11 0.74 -5.21
CA ALA A 116 -0.09 1.57 -5.27
C ALA A 116 -0.83 1.42 -6.61
N ALA A 117 -0.11 1.50 -7.72
CA ALA A 117 -0.69 1.36 -9.05
C ALA A 117 -1.33 -0.03 -9.23
N ILE A 118 -0.57 -1.09 -8.97
CA ILE A 118 -1.03 -2.49 -9.09
C ILE A 118 -2.26 -2.72 -8.22
N THR A 119 -2.19 -2.35 -6.93
CA THR A 119 -3.29 -2.51 -5.98
C THR A 119 -4.53 -1.73 -6.42
N TYR A 120 -4.38 -0.49 -6.87
CA TYR A 120 -5.51 0.31 -7.37
C TYR A 120 -6.22 -0.39 -8.52
N PHE A 121 -5.48 -0.85 -9.53
CA PHE A 121 -6.07 -1.53 -10.69
C PHE A 121 -6.73 -2.85 -10.30
N ILE A 122 -6.05 -3.69 -9.51
CA ILE A 122 -6.61 -4.99 -9.07
C ILE A 122 -7.90 -4.78 -8.27
N VAL A 123 -7.87 -3.94 -7.23
CA VAL A 123 -9.02 -3.72 -6.35
C VAL A 123 -10.17 -3.07 -7.11
N SER A 124 -9.89 -2.09 -7.97
CA SER A 124 -10.91 -1.42 -8.78
C SER A 124 -11.61 -2.40 -9.72
N ASN A 125 -10.85 -3.24 -10.45
CA ASN A 125 -11.40 -4.25 -11.36
C ASN A 125 -12.25 -5.28 -10.60
N ILE A 126 -11.77 -5.80 -9.47
CA ILE A 126 -12.52 -6.75 -8.64
C ILE A 126 -13.83 -6.15 -8.14
N LEU A 127 -13.79 -4.92 -7.60
CA LEU A 127 -14.99 -4.28 -7.04
C LEU A 127 -16.02 -3.93 -8.13
N ILE A 128 -15.57 -3.46 -9.30
CA ILE A 128 -16.45 -3.19 -10.45
C ILE A 128 -17.10 -4.50 -10.93
N TYR A 129 -16.32 -5.57 -11.07
CA TYR A 129 -16.81 -6.87 -11.48
C TYR A 129 -17.87 -7.42 -10.52
N ARG A 130 -17.60 -7.37 -9.21
CA ARG A 130 -18.54 -7.80 -8.18
C ARG A 130 -19.83 -6.97 -8.17
N ARG A 131 -19.74 -5.67 -8.46
CA ARG A 131 -20.91 -4.79 -8.56
C ARG A 131 -21.79 -5.13 -9.76
N ARG A 132 -21.18 -5.43 -10.92
CA ARG A 132 -21.91 -5.88 -12.13
C ARG A 132 -22.64 -7.19 -11.90
N ARG A 133 -22.01 -8.19 -11.26
CA ARG A 133 -22.67 -9.47 -10.94
C ARG A 133 -23.85 -9.32 -9.98
N LYS A 134 -23.76 -8.45 -8.97
CA LYS A 134 -24.88 -8.19 -8.05
C LYS A 134 -26.04 -7.44 -8.71
N GLY A 135 -25.79 -6.62 -9.73
CA GLY A 135 -26.84 -5.96 -10.52
C GLY A 135 -27.59 -6.92 -11.46
N ASN A 136 -26.94 -8.00 -11.92
CA ASN A 136 -27.55 -9.01 -12.79
C ASN A 136 -28.40 -10.06 -12.04
N ILE A 137 -28.28 -10.15 -10.71
CA ILE A 137 -29.20 -10.93 -9.88
C ILE A 137 -30.29 -9.96 -9.42
N GLY A 138 -31.11 -9.50 -10.37
CA GLY A 138 -32.37 -8.82 -10.02
C GLY A 138 -33.24 -9.73 -9.16
N PRO A 139 -34.15 -9.18 -8.33
CA PRO A 139 -35.00 -10.02 -7.49
C PRO A 139 -35.68 -11.07 -8.37
N LEU A 140 -35.53 -12.34 -8.01
CA LEU A 140 -36.32 -13.42 -8.59
C LEU A 140 -37.77 -12.94 -8.57
N LYS A 141 -38.33 -12.63 -9.74
CA LYS A 141 -39.77 -12.42 -9.88
C LYS A 141 -40.40 -13.74 -9.50
N LEU A 142 -40.73 -13.90 -8.22
CA LEU A 142 -41.54 -15.00 -7.76
C LEU A 142 -42.85 -14.91 -8.53
N PRO A 143 -43.31 -16.01 -9.17
CA PRO A 143 -44.61 -16.00 -9.82
C PRO A 143 -45.64 -15.55 -8.79
N HIS A 144 -46.42 -14.53 -9.13
CA HIS A 144 -47.54 -14.13 -8.27
C HIS A 144 -48.43 -15.36 -8.10
N PRO A 145 -48.81 -15.73 -6.85
CA PRO A 145 -49.81 -16.76 -6.67
C PRO A 145 -51.09 -16.24 -7.30
N GLU A 146 -51.43 -16.86 -8.43
CA GLU A 146 -52.71 -16.71 -9.11
C GLU A 146 -53.79 -16.93 -8.05
N LYS A 147 -54.67 -15.93 -7.88
CA LYS A 147 -55.78 -16.02 -6.94
C LYS A 147 -56.69 -17.14 -7.42
N VAL A 148 -56.53 -18.33 -6.84
CA VAL A 148 -57.49 -19.42 -6.97
C VAL A 148 -58.81 -18.90 -6.40
N ARG A 149 -59.77 -18.76 -7.31
CA ARG A 149 -61.08 -18.16 -7.10
C ARG A 149 -62.03 -19.14 -6.43
#